data_AF-A0A1C7ZA85-F1
#
_entry.id   AF-A0A1C7ZA85-F1
#
_cell.length_a   1.000
_cell.length_b   1.000
_cell.length_c   1.000
_cell.angle_alpha   90.00
_cell.angle_beta   90.00
_cell.angle_gamma   90.00
#
_symmetry.space_group_name_H-M   'P 1'
#
loop_
_entity.id
_entity.type
_entity.pdbx_description
1 polymer ?
#
loop_
_entity_poly.entity_id
_entity_poly.type
_entity_poly.pdbx_seq_one_letter_code
_entity_poly.pdbx_strand_id
1 'polypeptide(L)'
;MNPSQTLIDNDTAVEPLPVALRFEAGKGDPVTATHGAIEGVLGKLDLTAFQIRAIYYGNWLRDYSQLLDPKLVRAVGTPKNFPDVLSREALSKIVDVLAVREFTGLMATDRQQFIVTPERLGVYRPSEHLDNPKPTNDKPTDPKSIDADFEDWVAPDDASLQVDPETSMKRYLQRCKAFMTAELNLARQAGPQSADGLRAFGSALHVLEDFFAHSNFVELSLRKMGYSDVLPWTSKADCKHGLPLVTGTFGGSDIIGSLAAPLGKILFSTDDKPFEVTRPGVRYERDQIIQILLSEHPDPKWYDAHEAFLSARDTWAGLSFASKVEQIFNVIGTPGRIVGNAVGTAMQGLTTLFGNSVDDAQTTLGEDPNTNGSTNPSHSQLAKDHAEHPLHFLAGQLAQKAVLHVAQAMLGQWEQKIGAQDPTQAAAQYFTHPMDSDWQDALVREWAKNNPGLVKRATSKSELDNISRDVQKSASKALDRFKNESSTFLNKFDINSAKDVWNLITGK
;
A
#
# COMPACT_ATOMS: atom_id res chain seq x y z
N MET A 1 30.84 -28.23 34.80
CA MET A 1 31.34 -27.09 34.00
C MET A 1 30.84 -27.27 32.58
N ASN A 2 30.46 -26.17 31.91
CA ASN A 2 29.90 -26.06 30.56
C ASN A 2 28.66 -26.92 30.20
N PRO A 3 27.45 -26.32 30.24
CA PRO A 3 26.32 -26.73 29.41
C PRO A 3 26.34 -26.02 28.03
N SER A 4 25.38 -26.37 27.18
CA SER A 4 24.91 -25.60 26.01
C SER A 4 25.77 -25.61 24.73
N GLN A 5 25.64 -26.68 23.95
CA GLN A 5 25.58 -26.60 22.48
C GLN A 5 24.29 -27.27 22.02
N THR A 6 23.23 -26.49 21.88
CA THR A 6 22.00 -26.93 21.21
C THR A 6 22.19 -26.63 19.72
N LEU A 7 22.22 -27.67 18.90
CA LEU A 7 22.21 -27.53 17.44
C LEU A 7 20.89 -26.88 17.03
N ILE A 8 20.97 -25.76 16.29
CA ILE A 8 19.81 -25.17 15.63
C ILE A 8 19.64 -25.94 14.33
N ASP A 9 18.58 -26.74 14.22
CA ASP A 9 18.23 -27.40 12.96
C ASP A 9 17.85 -26.32 11.92
N ASN A 10 18.57 -26.32 10.80
CA ASN A 10 18.46 -25.33 9.73
C ASN A 10 17.22 -25.52 8.82
N ASP A 11 16.18 -26.22 9.30
CA ASP A 11 15.04 -26.69 8.51
C ASP A 11 13.75 -25.87 8.76
N THR A 12 13.90 -24.61 9.18
CA THR A 12 12.81 -23.63 9.09
C THR A 12 12.51 -23.37 7.62
N ALA A 13 11.34 -23.81 7.15
CA ALA A 13 10.90 -23.69 5.76
C ALA A 13 11.06 -22.24 5.24
N VAL A 14 12.11 -22.01 4.44
CA VAL A 14 12.38 -20.72 3.82
C VAL A 14 11.32 -20.50 2.74
N GLU A 15 10.48 -19.48 2.95
CA GLU A 15 9.49 -19.08 1.95
C GLU A 15 10.22 -18.72 0.64
N PRO A 16 9.85 -19.32 -0.51
CA PRO A 16 10.60 -19.14 -1.74
C PRO A 16 10.52 -17.68 -2.19
N LEU A 17 11.70 -17.05 -2.35
CA LEU A 17 11.83 -15.68 -2.82
C LEU A 17 11.03 -15.48 -4.13
N PRO A 18 10.11 -14.50 -4.22
CA PRO A 18 9.26 -14.33 -5.38
C PRO A 18 10.05 -14.07 -6.68
N VAL A 19 9.56 -14.62 -7.79
CA VAL A 19 10.13 -14.34 -9.12
C VAL A 19 9.92 -12.87 -9.50
N ALA A 20 10.99 -12.23 -9.95
CA ALA A 20 11.11 -10.78 -10.07
C ALA A 20 10.45 -10.18 -11.34
N LEU A 21 9.61 -9.15 -11.11
CA LEU A 21 9.23 -7.99 -11.98
C LEU A 21 7.90 -7.42 -11.45
N ARG A 22 7.90 -6.37 -10.60
CA ARG A 22 6.74 -6.09 -9.71
C ARG A 22 6.49 -4.60 -9.25
N PHE A 23 5.32 -3.94 -9.54
CA PHE A 23 4.76 -2.63 -9.03
C PHE A 23 3.20 -2.55 -8.89
N GLU A 24 2.64 -2.68 -7.67
CA GLU A 24 1.21 -2.64 -7.23
C GLU A 24 1.07 -3.37 -5.86
N ALA A 25 0.18 -2.96 -4.97
CA ALA A 25 0.03 -3.58 -3.63
C ALA A 25 -0.86 -4.85 -3.64
N GLY A 26 -0.29 -6.02 -3.96
CA GLY A 26 -1.00 -7.30 -3.85
C GLY A 26 -0.39 -8.48 -4.60
N LYS A 27 -1.09 -9.62 -4.62
CA LYS A 27 -0.77 -10.73 -5.53
C LYS A 27 -1.50 -10.51 -6.84
N GLY A 28 -0.91 -9.70 -7.72
CA GLY A 28 -1.36 -9.54 -9.10
C GLY A 28 -1.22 -10.82 -9.90
N ASP A 29 -1.76 -10.79 -11.11
CA ASP A 29 -1.63 -11.87 -12.08
C ASP A 29 -0.14 -12.13 -12.37
N PRO A 30 0.33 -13.37 -12.60
CA PRO A 30 1.70 -13.64 -13.03
C PRO A 30 2.19 -12.88 -14.29
N VAL A 31 1.31 -12.14 -14.98
CA VAL A 31 1.65 -11.24 -16.10
C VAL A 31 1.74 -9.76 -15.69
N THR A 32 1.20 -9.34 -14.54
CA THR A 32 1.29 -7.96 -14.03
C THR A 32 2.27 -7.83 -12.87
N ALA A 33 2.98 -6.71 -12.85
CA ALA A 33 3.99 -6.44 -11.85
C ALA A 33 3.34 -5.98 -10.52
N THR A 34 3.66 -6.53 -9.32
CA THR A 34 3.15 -6.06 -7.98
C THR A 34 4.17 -5.84 -6.80
N HIS A 35 4.63 -4.59 -6.62
CA HIS A 35 5.62 -3.90 -5.74
C HIS A 35 6.94 -4.56 -5.29
N GLY A 36 7.05 -5.87 -5.18
CA GLY A 36 8.26 -6.55 -4.69
C GLY A 36 9.51 -6.51 -5.61
N ALA A 37 9.80 -5.42 -6.32
CA ALA A 37 11.04 -5.28 -7.11
C ALA A 37 12.30 -5.22 -6.23
N ILE A 38 12.19 -4.65 -5.02
CA ILE A 38 13.26 -4.62 -4.00
C ILE A 38 13.78 -6.02 -3.67
N GLU A 39 12.91 -6.99 -3.37
CA GLU A 39 13.34 -8.33 -2.88
C GLU A 39 14.31 -9.02 -3.86
N GLY A 40 14.02 -8.95 -5.17
CA GLY A 40 14.87 -9.51 -6.23
C GLY A 40 16.15 -8.71 -6.50
N VAL A 41 16.24 -7.46 -6.05
CA VAL A 41 17.47 -6.66 -6.08
C VAL A 41 18.34 -6.94 -4.85
N LEU A 42 17.73 -6.95 -3.66
CA LEU A 42 18.41 -7.24 -2.40
C LEU A 42 18.95 -8.68 -2.35
N GLY A 43 18.26 -9.65 -2.97
CA GLY A 43 18.75 -11.02 -3.12
C GLY A 43 20.03 -11.19 -3.96
N LYS A 44 20.56 -10.09 -4.54
CA LYS A 44 21.89 -10.06 -5.19
C LYS A 44 23.01 -9.64 -4.22
N LEU A 45 22.67 -9.31 -2.98
CA LEU A 45 23.58 -8.89 -1.92
C LEU A 45 23.68 -9.98 -0.85
N ASP A 46 24.67 -9.85 0.05
CA ASP A 46 24.86 -10.76 1.19
C ASP A 46 23.88 -10.41 2.34
N LEU A 47 22.58 -10.48 2.02
CA LEU A 47 21.47 -10.29 2.94
C LEU A 47 20.72 -11.60 3.11
N THR A 48 20.39 -11.96 4.35
CA THR A 48 19.58 -13.14 4.64
C THR A 48 18.15 -12.97 4.14
N ALA A 49 17.46 -14.07 3.82
CA ALA A 49 16.06 -14.04 3.42
C ALA A 49 15.16 -13.34 4.46
N PHE A 50 15.46 -13.50 5.76
CA PHE A 50 14.80 -12.77 6.85
C PHE A 50 14.98 -11.25 6.72
N GLN A 51 16.22 -10.78 6.52
CA GLN A 51 16.49 -9.35 6.34
C GLN A 51 15.80 -8.79 5.11
N ILE A 52 15.85 -9.49 3.97
CA ILE A 52 15.17 -9.08 2.73
C ILE A 52 13.67 -8.93 2.98
N ARG A 53 13.04 -9.93 3.61
CA ARG A 53 11.60 -9.92 3.90
C ARG A 53 11.21 -8.84 4.92
N ALA A 54 12.06 -8.57 5.92
CA ALA A 54 11.86 -7.50 6.90
C ALA A 54 12.05 -6.09 6.32
N ILE A 55 12.94 -5.93 5.33
CA ILE A 55 13.07 -4.69 4.55
C ILE A 55 11.82 -4.49 3.68
N TYR A 56 11.36 -5.55 2.98
CA TYR A 56 10.11 -5.47 2.21
C TYR A 56 8.88 -5.19 3.09
N TYR A 57 8.81 -5.72 4.32
CA TYR A 57 7.77 -5.34 5.29
C TYR A 57 7.73 -3.83 5.57
N GLY A 58 8.88 -3.16 5.64
CA GLY A 58 8.94 -1.69 5.81
C GLY A 58 8.42 -0.91 4.61
N ASN A 59 8.76 -1.35 3.39
CA ASN A 59 8.26 -0.80 2.14
C ASN A 59 6.74 -1.00 2.02
N TRP A 60 6.25 -2.24 2.21
CA TRP A 60 4.83 -2.59 2.24
C TRP A 60 4.03 -1.78 3.27
N LEU A 61 4.60 -1.48 4.45
CA LEU A 61 3.94 -0.61 5.42
C LEU A 61 3.77 0.84 4.94
N ARG A 62 4.56 1.32 3.97
CA ARG A 62 4.32 2.64 3.35
C ARG A 62 3.07 2.57 2.48
N ASP A 63 2.99 1.65 1.51
CA ASP A 63 1.78 1.41 0.70
C ASP A 63 0.50 1.44 1.55
N TYR A 64 0.48 0.66 2.64
CA TYR A 64 -0.69 0.53 3.50
C TYR A 64 -0.94 1.73 4.44
N SER A 65 0.00 2.66 4.58
CA SER A 65 -0.22 3.90 5.33
C SER A 65 -1.05 4.94 4.57
N GLN A 66 -1.15 4.82 3.24
CA GLN A 66 -2.07 5.61 2.40
C GLN A 66 -3.55 5.38 2.78
N LEU A 67 -3.88 4.28 3.46
CA LEU A 67 -5.22 4.01 4.01
C LEU A 67 -5.59 4.92 5.19
N LEU A 68 -4.59 5.53 5.82
CA LEU A 68 -4.75 6.47 6.91
C LEU A 68 -4.74 7.91 6.38
N ASP A 69 -5.47 8.13 5.28
CA ASP A 69 -5.76 9.43 4.71
C ASP A 69 -6.73 10.23 5.61
N PRO A 70 -6.62 11.57 5.69
CA PRO A 70 -7.53 12.42 6.48
C PRO A 70 -9.03 12.22 6.19
N LYS A 71 -9.41 11.74 5.00
CA LYS A 71 -10.80 11.45 4.64
C LYS A 71 -11.36 10.19 5.31
N LEU A 72 -10.49 9.24 5.71
CA LEU A 72 -10.87 7.98 6.36
C LEU A 72 -10.61 7.96 7.85
N VAL A 73 -9.61 8.71 8.33
CA VAL A 73 -9.24 8.74 9.75
C VAL A 73 -10.25 9.56 10.55
N ARG A 74 -10.86 8.92 11.56
CA ARG A 74 -11.74 9.57 12.54
C ARG A 74 -10.93 10.45 13.48
N ALA A 75 -11.28 11.73 13.55
CA ALA A 75 -10.60 12.71 14.40
C ALA A 75 -10.58 12.31 15.89
N VAL A 76 -9.43 12.50 16.55
CA VAL A 76 -9.23 12.10 17.96
C VAL A 76 -10.26 12.75 18.88
N GLY A 77 -10.88 11.93 19.75
CA GLY A 77 -11.89 12.38 20.72
C GLY A 77 -13.30 12.60 20.16
N THR A 78 -13.52 12.46 18.84
CA THR A 78 -14.88 12.52 18.26
C THR A 78 -15.66 11.21 18.46
N PRO A 79 -17.01 11.24 18.49
CA PRO A 79 -17.83 10.02 18.53
C PRO A 79 -17.54 9.09 17.35
N LYS A 80 -17.71 7.78 17.56
CA LYS A 80 -17.70 6.76 16.50
C LYS A 80 -18.68 7.15 15.37
N ASN A 81 -18.25 6.98 14.12
CA ASN A 81 -19.05 7.30 12.94
C ASN A 81 -18.73 6.37 11.73
N PHE A 82 -18.54 5.07 11.98
CA PHE A 82 -18.51 4.09 10.90
C PHE A 82 -19.90 4.04 10.22
N PRO A 83 -20.00 4.08 8.88
CA PRO A 83 -18.93 3.81 7.92
C PRO A 83 -18.16 5.01 7.35
N ASP A 84 -18.50 6.25 7.71
CA ASP A 84 -17.87 7.42 7.09
C ASP A 84 -16.38 7.52 7.42
N VAL A 85 -16.00 7.19 8.66
CA VAL A 85 -14.61 7.23 9.17
C VAL A 85 -14.33 6.10 10.17
N LEU A 86 -13.07 5.70 10.26
CA LEU A 86 -12.53 4.69 11.18
C LEU A 86 -11.42 5.30 12.05
N SER A 87 -11.29 4.88 13.31
CA SER A 87 -10.12 5.27 14.12
C SER A 87 -8.80 4.80 13.50
N ARG A 88 -7.73 5.56 13.69
CA ARG A 88 -6.35 5.15 13.35
C ARG A 88 -5.99 3.80 13.96
N GLU A 89 -6.46 3.51 15.17
CA GLU A 89 -6.28 2.20 15.82
C GLU A 89 -6.99 1.07 15.06
N ALA A 90 -8.24 1.28 14.61
CA ALA A 90 -8.98 0.30 13.82
C ALA A 90 -8.33 0.06 12.44
N LEU A 91 -7.92 1.13 11.74
CA LEU A 91 -7.20 1.04 10.47
C LEU A 91 -5.87 0.29 10.64
N SER A 92 -5.09 0.61 11.69
CA SER A 92 -3.84 -0.10 11.99
C SER A 92 -4.05 -1.59 12.26
N LYS A 93 -5.13 -1.96 12.98
CA LYS A 93 -5.49 -3.38 13.20
C LYS A 93 -5.95 -4.09 11.94
N ILE A 94 -6.61 -3.40 11.00
CA ILE A 94 -6.95 -3.97 9.69
C ILE A 94 -5.67 -4.30 8.93
N VAL A 95 -4.72 -3.37 8.86
CA VAL A 95 -3.41 -3.59 8.22
C VAL A 95 -2.61 -4.67 8.95
N ASP A 96 -2.70 -4.78 10.28
CA ASP A 96 -2.08 -5.86 11.06
C ASP A 96 -2.59 -7.26 10.66
N VAL A 97 -3.90 -7.42 10.44
CA VAL A 97 -4.49 -8.68 9.94
C VAL A 97 -3.97 -9.01 8.53
N LEU A 98 -3.83 -8.01 7.66
CA LEU A 98 -3.23 -8.18 6.33
C LEU A 98 -1.74 -8.58 6.43
N ALA A 99 -0.99 -7.94 7.32
CA ALA A 99 0.42 -8.21 7.55
C ALA A 99 0.66 -9.62 8.10
N VAL A 100 -0.18 -10.11 9.04
CA VAL A 100 -0.11 -11.49 9.56
C VAL A 100 -0.23 -12.52 8.43
N ARG A 101 -1.07 -12.21 7.42
CA ARG A 101 -1.32 -13.07 6.27
C ARG A 101 -0.23 -13.00 5.18
N GLU A 102 0.37 -11.83 4.95
CA GLU A 102 1.42 -11.65 3.94
C GLU A 102 2.83 -12.00 4.47
N PHE A 103 3.08 -11.80 5.77
CA PHE A 103 4.39 -11.98 6.40
C PHE A 103 4.41 -13.14 7.42
N THR A 104 3.71 -14.23 7.10
CA THR A 104 3.53 -15.40 8.00
C THR A 104 4.84 -15.89 8.63
N GLY A 105 5.93 -15.97 7.86
CA GLY A 105 7.25 -16.37 8.38
C GLY A 105 7.85 -15.39 9.39
N LEU A 106 7.81 -14.08 9.13
CA LEU A 106 8.30 -13.05 10.06
C LEU A 106 7.46 -13.05 11.35
N MET A 107 6.14 -13.14 11.20
CA MET A 107 5.17 -13.10 12.28
C MET A 107 5.23 -14.36 13.17
N ALA A 108 5.57 -15.51 12.59
CA ALA A 108 5.87 -16.74 13.34
C ALA A 108 7.24 -16.69 14.05
N THR A 109 8.19 -15.90 13.53
CA THR A 109 9.53 -15.75 14.11
C THR A 109 9.52 -14.80 15.31
N ASP A 110 9.01 -13.58 15.15
CA ASP A 110 8.84 -12.63 16.25
C ASP A 110 7.66 -11.69 16.00
N ARG A 111 6.50 -12.10 16.51
CA ARG A 111 5.26 -11.32 16.42
C ARG A 111 5.35 -9.93 17.07
N GLN A 112 6.17 -9.71 18.10
CA GLN A 112 6.26 -8.40 18.76
C GLN A 112 7.11 -7.39 17.97
N GLN A 113 8.10 -7.87 17.24
CA GLN A 113 8.87 -7.04 16.33
C GLN A 113 8.12 -6.66 15.06
N PHE A 114 7.19 -7.50 14.59
CA PHE A 114 6.42 -7.28 13.36
C PHE A 114 4.92 -6.96 13.56
N ILE A 115 4.44 -6.72 14.78
CA ILE A 115 3.08 -6.21 14.98
C ILE A 115 2.94 -4.80 14.41
N VAL A 116 1.90 -4.59 13.60
CA VAL A 116 1.54 -3.28 13.06
C VAL A 116 0.83 -2.49 14.16
N THR A 117 1.39 -1.35 14.51
CA THR A 117 0.84 -0.42 15.50
C THR A 117 0.64 0.95 14.85
N PRO A 118 -0.18 1.85 15.43
CA PRO A 118 -0.31 3.23 14.96
C PRO A 118 1.03 3.94 14.76
N GLU A 119 2.02 3.66 15.60
CA GLU A 119 3.36 4.27 15.58
C GLU A 119 4.24 3.68 14.47
N ARG A 120 4.12 2.37 14.17
CA ARG A 120 4.88 1.72 13.08
C ARG A 120 4.27 1.96 11.70
N LEU A 121 2.96 2.11 11.61
CA LEU A 121 2.24 2.39 10.38
C LEU A 121 2.16 3.89 10.06
N GLY A 122 2.19 4.75 11.08
CA GLY A 122 2.07 6.20 10.92
C GLY A 122 0.66 6.62 10.54
N VAL A 123 0.58 7.64 9.68
CA VAL A 123 -0.60 8.08 8.93
C VAL A 123 -0.15 8.39 7.49
N TYR A 124 -1.08 8.61 6.56
CA TYR A 124 -0.71 9.07 5.22
C TYR A 124 0.00 10.43 5.28
N ARG A 125 1.13 10.55 4.58
CA ARG A 125 1.94 11.76 4.49
C ARG A 125 2.48 11.94 3.07
N PRO A 126 2.19 13.06 2.38
CA PRO A 126 2.68 13.27 1.01
C PRO A 126 4.20 13.16 0.85
N SER A 127 4.99 13.55 1.87
CA SER A 127 6.45 13.42 1.81
C SER A 127 6.97 11.97 1.91
N GLU A 128 6.14 11.02 2.36
CA GLU A 128 6.52 9.60 2.42
C GLU A 128 6.22 8.87 1.09
N HIS A 129 5.42 9.48 0.20
CA HIS A 129 4.90 8.91 -1.05
C HIS A 129 5.23 9.72 -2.32
N LEU A 130 6.14 10.68 -2.22
CA LEU A 130 6.46 11.66 -3.29
C LEU A 130 5.27 12.53 -3.75
N ASP A 131 4.07 12.38 -3.18
CA ASP A 131 2.87 13.04 -3.64
C ASP A 131 2.94 14.57 -3.56
N ASN A 132 2.34 15.23 -4.54
CA ASN A 132 2.17 16.67 -4.57
C ASN A 132 1.11 17.09 -3.53
N PRO A 133 1.49 17.79 -2.45
CA PRO A 133 0.65 18.06 -1.29
C PRO A 133 -0.39 19.17 -1.54
N LYS A 134 -0.53 19.65 -2.79
CA LYS A 134 -1.54 20.63 -3.17
C LYS A 134 -2.94 20.05 -2.88
N PRO A 135 -3.80 20.76 -2.13
CA PRO A 135 -5.13 20.27 -1.81
C PRO A 135 -6.01 20.16 -3.07
N THR A 136 -6.83 19.11 -3.13
CA THR A 136 -7.78 18.87 -4.23
C THR A 136 -9.07 19.68 -4.11
N ASN A 137 -9.40 20.17 -2.91
CA ASN A 137 -10.68 20.79 -2.57
C ASN A 137 -10.49 22.18 -1.94
N ASP A 138 -11.36 23.14 -2.30
CA ASP A 138 -11.28 24.56 -1.87
C ASP A 138 -11.59 24.81 -0.38
N LYS A 139 -12.10 23.80 0.35
CA LYS A 139 -12.46 23.89 1.78
C LYS A 139 -11.98 22.66 2.55
N PRO A 140 -10.66 22.49 2.72
CA PRO A 140 -10.11 21.37 3.48
C PRO A 140 -10.28 21.58 4.99
N THR A 141 -10.53 20.49 5.71
CA THR A 141 -10.27 20.42 7.15
C THR A 141 -8.76 20.31 7.36
N ASP A 142 -8.21 21.01 8.35
CA ASP A 142 -6.79 20.86 8.72
C ASP A 142 -6.51 19.41 9.12
N PRO A 143 -5.62 18.66 8.42
CA PRO A 143 -5.29 17.28 8.76
C PRO A 143 -4.85 17.11 10.22
N LYS A 144 -4.11 18.08 10.79
CA LYS A 144 -3.66 18.01 12.19
C LYS A 144 -4.78 18.17 13.23
N SER A 145 -5.96 18.65 12.83
CA SER A 145 -7.15 18.60 13.67
C SER A 145 -7.79 17.21 13.77
N ILE A 146 -7.39 16.29 12.89
CA ILE A 146 -7.85 14.89 12.85
C ILE A 146 -6.89 14.01 13.64
N ASP A 147 -5.59 14.02 13.28
CA ASP A 147 -4.50 13.36 13.99
C ASP A 147 -3.24 14.23 13.90
N ALA A 148 -2.54 14.44 15.03
CA ALA A 148 -1.38 15.31 15.11
C ALA A 148 -0.17 14.82 14.29
N ASP A 149 -0.13 13.53 13.91
CA ASP A 149 0.92 12.97 13.07
C ASP A 149 0.79 13.32 11.58
N PHE A 150 -0.35 13.87 11.13
CA PHE A 150 -0.48 14.33 9.74
C PHE A 150 0.49 15.48 9.41
N GLU A 151 0.84 15.63 8.14
CA GLU A 151 1.54 16.84 7.69
C GLU A 151 0.65 18.08 7.78
N ASP A 152 1.27 19.24 7.96
CA ASP A 152 0.57 20.53 7.89
C ASP A 152 -0.12 20.71 6.54
N TRP A 153 -1.33 21.27 6.56
CA TRP A 153 -2.02 21.66 5.34
C TRP A 153 -1.21 22.68 4.53
N VAL A 154 -1.08 22.43 3.23
CA VAL A 154 -0.34 23.29 2.30
C VAL A 154 -1.31 24.19 1.56
N ALA A 155 -1.14 25.51 1.68
CA ALA A 155 -1.97 26.49 0.98
C ALA A 155 -1.75 26.41 -0.55
N PRO A 156 -2.76 26.73 -1.39
CA PRO A 156 -2.62 26.65 -2.86
C PRO A 156 -1.50 27.52 -3.46
N ASP A 157 -1.09 28.58 -2.76
CA ASP A 157 -0.03 29.53 -3.11
C ASP A 157 1.29 29.31 -2.32
N ASP A 158 1.34 28.28 -1.48
CA ASP A 158 2.48 28.00 -0.59
C ASP A 158 3.80 27.83 -1.36
N ALA A 159 4.88 28.35 -0.76
CA ALA A 159 6.20 28.33 -1.36
C ALA A 159 6.68 26.89 -1.69
N SER A 160 6.31 25.87 -0.92
CA SER A 160 6.69 24.48 -1.18
C SER A 160 6.10 23.90 -2.47
N LEU A 161 4.98 24.44 -2.97
CA LEU A 161 4.36 24.04 -4.25
C LEU A 161 5.07 24.65 -5.48
N GLN A 162 5.92 25.66 -5.27
CA GLN A 162 6.62 26.35 -6.35
C GLN A 162 7.74 25.49 -6.94
N VAL A 163 8.07 25.76 -8.20
CA VAL A 163 9.30 25.27 -8.83
C VAL A 163 10.46 26.09 -8.28
N ASP A 164 11.53 25.41 -7.87
CA ASP A 164 12.79 26.06 -7.54
C ASP A 164 13.57 26.39 -8.84
N PRO A 165 13.94 27.67 -9.10
CA PRO A 165 14.55 28.05 -10.37
C PRO A 165 15.90 27.38 -10.65
N GLU A 166 16.72 27.15 -9.63
CA GLU A 166 18.09 26.64 -9.76
C GLU A 166 18.10 25.12 -10.00
N THR A 167 17.29 24.38 -9.26
CA THR A 167 17.20 22.91 -9.38
C THR A 167 16.21 22.46 -10.46
N SER A 168 15.28 23.33 -10.87
CA SER A 168 14.12 22.97 -11.71
C SER A 168 13.28 21.82 -11.10
N MET A 169 13.16 21.78 -9.78
CA MET A 169 12.39 20.76 -9.05
C MET A 169 11.29 21.43 -8.21
N LYS A 170 10.19 20.72 -7.94
CA LYS A 170 9.21 21.14 -6.92
C LYS A 170 9.86 21.21 -5.53
N ARG A 171 9.67 22.32 -4.82
CA ARG A 171 10.32 22.56 -3.52
C ARG A 171 9.93 21.53 -2.44
N TYR A 172 8.70 21.02 -2.44
CA TYR A 172 8.25 19.98 -1.50
C TYR A 172 9.05 18.67 -1.57
N LEU A 173 9.73 18.37 -2.69
CA LEU A 173 10.56 17.16 -2.83
C LEU A 173 11.72 17.12 -1.82
N GLN A 174 12.12 18.27 -1.27
CA GLN A 174 13.09 18.31 -0.17
C GLN A 174 12.57 17.68 1.12
N ARG A 175 11.24 17.69 1.38
CA ARG A 175 10.64 16.95 2.50
C ARG A 175 10.75 15.44 2.30
N CYS A 176 10.47 14.97 1.08
CA CYS A 176 10.58 13.55 0.72
C CYS A 176 12.03 13.05 0.89
N LYS A 177 12.99 13.83 0.39
CA LYS A 177 14.43 13.61 0.58
C LYS A 177 14.83 13.58 2.06
N ALA A 178 14.26 14.47 2.88
CA ALA A 178 14.53 14.53 4.31
C ALA A 178 13.98 13.31 5.07
N PHE A 179 12.75 12.86 4.77
CA PHE A 179 12.17 11.64 5.33
C PHE A 179 13.01 10.41 5.00
N MET A 180 13.32 10.18 3.72
CA MET A 180 14.23 9.10 3.29
C MET A 180 15.60 9.17 3.99
N THR A 181 16.15 10.37 4.15
CA THR A 181 17.43 10.58 4.86
C THR A 181 17.34 10.24 6.35
N ALA A 182 16.20 10.49 7.00
CA ALA A 182 15.95 10.13 8.39
C ALA A 182 15.84 8.61 8.55
N GLU A 183 15.04 7.95 7.73
CA GLU A 183 14.84 6.49 7.75
C GLU A 183 16.14 5.72 7.43
N LEU A 184 16.95 6.19 6.47
CA LEU A 184 18.30 5.63 6.22
C LEU A 184 19.24 5.82 7.43
N ASN A 185 19.17 6.96 8.11
CA ASN A 185 19.98 7.19 9.31
C ASN A 185 19.52 6.29 10.47
N LEU A 186 18.22 6.05 10.62
CA LEU A 186 17.65 5.13 11.60
C LEU A 186 18.11 3.70 11.33
N ALA A 187 17.98 3.22 10.09
CA ALA A 187 18.47 1.92 9.63
C ALA A 187 19.97 1.72 9.87
N ARG A 188 20.79 2.72 9.51
CA ARG A 188 22.25 2.70 9.70
C ARG A 188 22.63 2.63 11.19
N GLN A 189 21.91 3.33 12.06
CA GLN A 189 22.16 3.34 13.51
C GLN A 189 21.67 2.08 14.23
N ALA A 190 20.50 1.56 13.85
CA ALA A 190 19.89 0.38 14.46
C ALA A 190 20.56 -0.93 14.03
N GLY A 191 21.14 -0.96 12.81
CA GLY A 191 21.90 -2.11 12.31
C GLY A 191 21.04 -3.23 11.73
N PRO A 192 21.68 -4.23 11.08
CA PRO A 192 21.01 -5.26 10.26
C PRO A 192 20.34 -6.37 11.09
N GLN A 193 20.36 -6.24 12.43
CA GLN A 193 19.75 -7.17 13.39
C GLN A 193 18.49 -6.59 14.05
N SER A 194 18.19 -5.31 13.80
CA SER A 194 16.99 -4.65 14.32
C SER A 194 15.85 -4.75 13.30
N ALA A 195 14.72 -5.33 13.68
CA ALA A 195 13.53 -5.34 12.82
C ALA A 195 13.06 -3.92 12.48
N ASP A 196 13.07 -2.99 13.44
CA ASP A 196 12.73 -1.59 13.17
C ASP A 196 13.80 -0.87 12.32
N GLY A 197 15.07 -1.27 12.39
CA GLY A 197 16.12 -0.81 11.48
C GLY A 197 15.95 -1.31 10.04
N LEU A 198 15.57 -2.58 9.86
CA LEU A 198 15.25 -3.17 8.56
C LEU A 198 13.97 -2.57 7.98
N ARG A 199 12.93 -2.38 8.82
CA ARG A 199 11.69 -1.67 8.47
C ARG A 199 11.98 -0.26 7.97
N ALA A 200 12.78 0.52 8.71
CA ALA A 200 13.16 1.87 8.30
C ALA A 200 13.94 1.87 6.97
N PHE A 201 14.81 0.88 6.75
CA PHE A 201 15.47 0.76 5.45
C PHE A 201 14.45 0.52 4.31
N GLY A 202 13.42 -0.30 4.57
CA GLY A 202 12.27 -0.47 3.68
C GLY A 202 11.53 0.83 3.37
N SER A 203 11.19 1.61 4.40
CA SER A 203 10.56 2.93 4.25
C SER A 203 11.38 3.85 3.34
N ALA A 204 12.70 3.86 3.48
CA ALA A 204 13.57 4.70 2.66
C ALA A 204 13.69 4.24 1.21
N LEU A 205 13.66 2.92 0.96
CA LEU A 205 13.70 2.38 -0.39
C LEU A 205 12.39 2.65 -1.14
N HIS A 206 11.24 2.58 -0.45
CA HIS A 206 9.92 2.99 -0.99
C HIS A 206 9.96 4.37 -1.65
N VAL A 207 10.49 5.38 -0.94
CA VAL A 207 10.65 6.75 -1.43
C VAL A 207 11.50 6.83 -2.72
N LEU A 208 12.49 5.95 -2.88
CA LEU A 208 13.28 5.89 -4.12
C LEU A 208 12.55 5.21 -5.27
N GLU A 209 11.66 4.26 -5.00
CA GLU A 209 10.83 3.62 -6.01
C GLU A 209 9.75 4.57 -6.54
N ASP A 210 8.97 5.19 -5.63
CA ASP A 210 7.95 6.21 -5.94
C ASP A 210 8.55 7.39 -6.72
N PHE A 211 9.82 7.76 -6.46
CA PHE A 211 10.49 8.79 -7.26
C PHE A 211 10.59 8.45 -8.75
N PHE A 212 10.74 7.17 -9.13
CA PHE A 212 10.73 6.77 -10.55
C PHE A 212 9.34 6.41 -11.06
N ALA A 213 8.43 5.97 -10.18
CA ALA A 213 7.07 5.58 -10.54
C ALA A 213 6.10 6.78 -10.68
N HIS A 214 6.19 7.78 -9.80
CA HIS A 214 5.21 8.86 -9.64
C HIS A 214 5.75 10.26 -9.95
N SER A 215 6.99 10.37 -10.44
CA SER A 215 7.54 11.62 -11.02
C SER A 215 7.64 11.55 -12.55
N ASN A 216 7.88 12.70 -13.20
CA ASN A 216 8.23 12.77 -14.62
C ASN A 216 9.73 12.55 -14.93
N PHE A 217 10.53 12.00 -14.00
CA PHE A 217 11.98 11.79 -14.19
C PHE A 217 12.30 10.94 -15.44
N VAL A 218 11.47 9.92 -15.72
CA VAL A 218 11.67 8.99 -16.84
C VAL A 218 11.44 9.70 -18.18
N GLU A 219 10.38 10.49 -18.26
CA GLU A 219 9.99 11.30 -19.40
C GLU A 219 11.05 12.37 -19.71
N LEU A 220 11.48 13.11 -18.69
CA LEU A 220 12.55 14.10 -18.82
C LEU A 220 13.89 13.46 -19.22
N SER A 221 14.19 12.25 -18.73
CA SER A 221 15.38 11.49 -19.15
C SER A 221 15.32 11.04 -20.62
N LEU A 222 14.15 10.62 -21.12
CA LEU A 222 13.96 10.31 -22.53
C LEU A 222 14.10 11.57 -23.40
N ARG A 223 13.53 12.69 -22.96
CA ARG A 223 13.68 13.99 -23.64
C ARG A 223 15.15 14.43 -23.72
N LYS A 224 15.93 14.23 -22.65
CA LYS A 224 17.40 14.45 -22.63
C LYS A 224 18.13 13.61 -23.68
N MET A 225 17.68 12.37 -23.93
CA MET A 225 18.23 11.50 -24.98
C MET A 225 17.80 11.86 -26.41
N GLY A 226 17.05 12.96 -26.59
CA GLY A 226 16.62 13.48 -27.90
C GLY A 226 15.18 13.12 -28.28
N TYR A 227 14.45 12.37 -27.44
CA TYR A 227 13.04 12.03 -27.69
C TYR A 227 12.11 13.18 -27.27
N SER A 228 12.20 14.31 -27.97
CA SER A 228 11.53 15.59 -27.65
C SER A 228 10.00 15.57 -27.70
N ASP A 229 9.40 14.47 -28.16
CA ASP A 229 7.95 14.32 -28.33
C ASP A 229 7.32 13.51 -27.18
N VAL A 230 8.13 12.89 -26.31
CA VAL A 230 7.66 12.20 -25.09
C VAL A 230 7.02 13.23 -24.17
N LEU A 231 5.78 12.99 -23.74
CA LEU A 231 5.00 13.96 -22.96
C LEU A 231 5.63 14.18 -21.58
N PRO A 232 5.98 15.42 -21.19
CA PRO A 232 6.69 15.69 -19.94
C PRO A 232 5.77 15.77 -18.71
N TRP A 233 4.44 15.73 -18.89
CA TRP A 233 3.42 15.86 -17.83
C TRP A 233 3.57 17.10 -16.94
N THR A 234 4.13 18.16 -17.53
CA THR A 234 4.28 19.48 -16.92
C THR A 234 4.38 20.53 -18.02
N SER A 235 3.92 21.75 -17.71
CA SER A 235 4.16 22.91 -18.55
C SER A 235 5.57 23.47 -18.30
N LYS A 236 5.99 24.37 -19.19
CA LYS A 236 7.22 25.14 -19.00
C LYS A 236 7.08 26.09 -17.79
N ALA A 237 8.14 26.20 -17.01
CA ALA A 237 8.25 27.10 -15.87
C ALA A 237 9.54 27.95 -16.01
N ASP A 238 9.59 29.09 -15.32
CA ASP A 238 10.78 29.94 -15.23
C ASP A 238 11.82 29.27 -14.30
N CYS A 239 12.64 28.42 -14.88
CA CYS A 239 13.64 27.60 -14.20
C CYS A 239 14.75 27.17 -15.17
N LYS A 240 15.91 26.83 -14.63
CA LYS A 240 17.14 26.47 -15.36
C LYS A 240 16.95 25.53 -16.56
N HIS A 241 16.10 24.51 -16.44
CA HIS A 241 15.85 23.52 -17.49
C HIS A 241 14.55 23.72 -18.27
N GLY A 242 13.74 24.73 -17.90
CA GLY A 242 12.48 25.10 -18.53
C GLY A 242 11.31 24.12 -18.30
N LEU A 243 11.54 22.80 -18.28
CA LEU A 243 10.57 21.78 -17.85
C LEU A 243 10.98 21.28 -16.47
N PRO A 244 10.16 21.47 -15.41
CA PRO A 244 10.52 21.05 -14.06
C PRO A 244 10.29 19.56 -13.80
N LEU A 245 11.00 19.02 -12.82
CA LEU A 245 10.67 17.73 -12.21
C LEU A 245 9.50 17.91 -11.24
N VAL A 246 8.43 17.16 -11.49
CA VAL A 246 7.15 17.21 -10.76
C VAL A 246 6.66 15.80 -10.42
N THR A 247 5.82 15.70 -9.41
CA THR A 247 5.08 14.48 -9.04
C THR A 247 3.57 14.76 -9.02
N GLY A 248 2.78 13.68 -8.98
CA GLY A 248 1.32 13.75 -9.05
C GLY A 248 0.65 14.02 -7.70
N THR A 249 -0.57 14.56 -7.70
CA THR A 249 -1.41 14.63 -6.49
C THR A 249 -2.22 13.34 -6.32
N PHE A 250 -2.08 12.70 -5.15
CA PHE A 250 -2.80 11.49 -4.70
C PHE A 250 -4.34 11.61 -4.81
N GLY A 251 -5.02 10.50 -5.11
CA GLY A 251 -6.47 10.45 -5.32
C GLY A 251 -7.20 9.39 -4.48
N GLY A 252 -8.51 9.58 -4.31
CA GLY A 252 -9.36 8.62 -3.57
C GLY A 252 -9.49 7.24 -4.22
N SER A 253 -9.11 7.08 -5.51
CA SER A 253 -9.07 5.81 -6.22
C SER A 253 -8.02 4.86 -5.67
N ASP A 254 -6.96 5.41 -5.10
CA ASP A 254 -5.71 4.70 -4.82
C ASP A 254 -5.86 3.93 -3.48
N ILE A 255 -6.67 4.50 -2.58
CA ILE A 255 -7.25 3.87 -1.37
C ILE A 255 -8.08 2.62 -1.71
N ILE A 256 -8.78 2.62 -2.86
CA ILE A 256 -9.65 1.50 -3.26
C ILE A 256 -8.83 0.33 -3.80
N GLY A 257 -7.84 0.61 -4.65
CA GLY A 257 -6.93 -0.40 -5.17
C GLY A 257 -6.21 -1.14 -4.04
N SER A 258 -5.65 -0.37 -3.08
CA SER A 258 -4.86 -0.90 -1.96
C SER A 258 -5.67 -1.70 -0.92
N LEU A 259 -6.98 -1.45 -0.73
CA LEU A 259 -7.76 -2.13 0.33
C LEU A 259 -8.92 -3.01 -0.15
N ALA A 260 -9.63 -2.67 -1.22
CA ALA A 260 -10.87 -3.37 -1.59
C ALA A 260 -10.61 -4.81 -2.05
N ALA A 261 -9.54 -5.05 -2.82
CA ALA A 261 -9.19 -6.39 -3.28
C ALA A 261 -8.62 -7.28 -2.15
N PRO A 262 -7.67 -6.83 -1.29
CA PRO A 262 -7.23 -7.60 -0.12
C PRO A 262 -8.36 -7.91 0.88
N LEU A 263 -9.22 -6.95 1.22
CA LEU A 263 -10.35 -7.21 2.11
C LEU A 263 -11.39 -8.12 1.46
N GLY A 264 -11.74 -7.91 0.19
CA GLY A 264 -12.63 -8.80 -0.54
C GLY A 264 -12.13 -10.25 -0.51
N LYS A 265 -10.82 -10.45 -0.68
CA LYS A 265 -10.20 -11.78 -0.57
C LYS A 265 -10.35 -12.39 0.83
N ILE A 266 -10.18 -11.65 1.93
CA ILE A 266 -10.37 -12.19 3.30
C ILE A 266 -11.85 -12.46 3.60
N LEU A 267 -12.72 -11.53 3.21
CA LEU A 267 -14.14 -11.55 3.54
C LEU A 267 -14.92 -12.59 2.71
N PHE A 268 -14.56 -12.78 1.44
CA PHE A 268 -15.37 -13.55 0.48
C PHE A 268 -14.69 -14.79 -0.12
N SER A 269 -13.35 -14.89 -0.12
CA SER A 269 -12.66 -16.05 -0.73
C SER A 269 -13.06 -17.37 -0.07
N THR A 270 -13.18 -18.39 -0.92
CA THR A 270 -13.37 -19.81 -0.58
C THR A 270 -12.10 -20.65 -0.74
N ASP A 271 -11.04 -20.07 -1.32
CA ASP A 271 -10.01 -20.86 -2.01
C ASP A 271 -8.66 -20.91 -1.26
N ASP A 272 -8.48 -20.12 -0.20
CA ASP A 272 -7.26 -20.16 0.60
C ASP A 272 -7.42 -21.05 1.84
N LYS A 273 -6.77 -22.22 1.76
CA LYS A 273 -6.63 -23.32 2.74
C LYS A 273 -7.76 -24.37 2.76
N PRO A 274 -7.42 -25.66 2.96
CA PRO A 274 -8.41 -26.69 3.29
C PRO A 274 -9.10 -26.34 4.62
N PHE A 275 -10.37 -26.73 4.76
CA PHE A 275 -11.23 -26.51 5.94
C PHE A 275 -10.46 -26.67 7.26
N GLU A 276 -10.03 -25.54 7.85
CA GLU A 276 -9.49 -25.53 9.20
C GLU A 276 -10.65 -25.71 10.18
N VAL A 277 -10.64 -26.80 10.94
CA VAL A 277 -11.67 -27.06 11.96
C VAL A 277 -11.67 -25.90 12.96
N THR A 278 -12.78 -25.17 13.04
CA THR A 278 -13.00 -24.08 14.00
C THR A 278 -12.63 -24.54 15.40
N ARG A 279 -11.75 -23.78 16.07
CA ARG A 279 -11.29 -24.07 17.44
C ARG A 279 -11.88 -23.06 18.43
N PRO A 280 -12.28 -23.48 19.64
CA PRO A 280 -12.77 -22.55 20.66
C PRO A 280 -11.72 -21.48 20.99
N GLY A 281 -12.15 -20.21 21.02
CA GLY A 281 -11.32 -19.06 21.37
C GLY A 281 -10.41 -18.56 20.25
N VAL A 282 -10.33 -19.26 19.12
CA VAL A 282 -9.59 -18.78 17.94
C VAL A 282 -10.45 -17.77 17.17
N ARG A 283 -9.82 -16.72 16.66
CA ARG A 283 -10.41 -15.69 15.80
C ARG A 283 -9.66 -15.69 14.48
N TYR A 284 -10.35 -16.04 13.40
CA TYR A 284 -9.79 -16.07 12.05
C TYR A 284 -9.77 -14.65 11.47
N GLU A 285 -9.05 -14.43 10.38
CA GLU A 285 -8.85 -13.10 9.78
C GLU A 285 -10.19 -12.40 9.50
N ARG A 286 -11.19 -13.14 9.01
CA ARG A 286 -12.55 -12.65 8.77
C ARG A 286 -13.27 -12.21 10.05
N ASP A 287 -13.12 -12.96 11.13
CA ASP A 287 -13.71 -12.59 12.44
C ASP A 287 -13.07 -11.28 12.92
N GLN A 288 -11.74 -11.20 12.86
CA GLN A 288 -10.99 -10.04 13.33
C GLN A 288 -11.38 -8.77 12.56
N ILE A 289 -11.46 -8.82 11.22
CA ILE A 289 -11.90 -7.68 10.40
C ILE A 289 -13.34 -7.26 10.77
N ILE A 290 -14.28 -8.20 10.91
CA ILE A 290 -15.68 -7.87 11.25
C ILE A 290 -15.77 -7.30 12.68
N GLN A 291 -15.07 -7.89 13.65
CA GLN A 291 -14.97 -7.37 15.02
C GLN A 291 -14.41 -5.94 15.04
N ILE A 292 -13.33 -5.66 14.30
CA ILE A 292 -12.73 -4.31 14.22
C ILE A 292 -13.73 -3.30 13.66
N LEU A 293 -14.34 -3.59 12.52
CA LEU A 293 -15.29 -2.68 11.86
C LEU A 293 -16.53 -2.41 12.73
N LEU A 294 -17.11 -3.46 13.32
CA LEU A 294 -18.26 -3.32 14.21
C LEU A 294 -17.89 -2.63 15.53
N SER A 295 -16.64 -2.72 15.99
CA SER A 295 -16.17 -1.97 17.15
C SER A 295 -16.14 -0.46 16.89
N GLU A 296 -16.07 0.00 15.64
CA GLU A 296 -16.16 1.42 15.26
C GLU A 296 -17.60 1.88 14.92
N HIS A 297 -18.59 0.98 14.98
CA HIS A 297 -19.99 1.34 14.78
C HIS A 297 -20.53 2.19 15.96
N PRO A 298 -21.35 3.25 15.72
CA PRO A 298 -21.88 4.09 16.79
C PRO A 298 -22.81 3.36 17.76
N ASP A 299 -23.66 2.47 17.23
CA ASP A 299 -24.54 1.58 18.00
C ASP A 299 -23.80 0.28 18.36
N PRO A 300 -23.55 0.00 19.65
CA PRO A 300 -22.76 -1.16 20.08
C PRO A 300 -23.46 -2.51 19.83
N LYS A 301 -24.78 -2.53 19.60
CA LYS A 301 -25.55 -3.78 19.47
C LYS A 301 -25.02 -4.73 18.40
N TRP A 302 -24.38 -4.20 17.36
CA TRP A 302 -23.83 -5.02 16.26
C TRP A 302 -22.54 -5.71 16.68
N TYR A 303 -21.67 -5.01 17.40
CA TYR A 303 -20.49 -5.61 18.01
C TYR A 303 -20.90 -6.70 19.01
N ASP A 304 -21.82 -6.38 19.92
CA ASP A 304 -22.32 -7.31 20.93
C ASP A 304 -22.98 -8.55 20.30
N ALA A 305 -23.73 -8.37 19.20
CA ALA A 305 -24.33 -9.47 18.45
C ALA A 305 -23.29 -10.38 17.78
N HIS A 306 -22.19 -9.80 17.26
CA HIS A 306 -21.12 -10.58 16.65
C HIS A 306 -20.28 -11.32 17.72
N GLU A 307 -20.01 -10.69 18.87
CA GLU A 307 -19.36 -11.36 20.00
C GLU A 307 -20.20 -12.53 20.54
N ALA A 308 -21.53 -12.35 20.67
CA ALA A 308 -22.45 -13.41 21.08
C ALA A 308 -22.40 -14.61 20.10
N PHE A 309 -22.27 -14.34 18.80
CA PHE A 309 -22.08 -15.38 17.78
C PHE A 309 -20.74 -16.10 17.91
N LEU A 310 -19.64 -15.37 18.07
CA LEU A 310 -18.31 -15.96 18.21
C LEU A 310 -18.23 -16.82 19.49
N SER A 311 -18.84 -16.38 20.58
CA SER A 311 -18.97 -17.15 21.83
C SER A 311 -19.82 -18.42 21.67
N ALA A 312 -20.95 -18.35 20.95
CA ALA A 312 -21.75 -19.53 20.62
C ALA A 312 -20.97 -20.52 19.73
N ARG A 313 -20.25 -20.01 18.73
CA ARG A 313 -19.38 -20.79 17.84
C ARG A 313 -18.25 -21.47 18.61
N ASP A 314 -17.60 -20.78 19.54
CA ASP A 314 -16.57 -21.34 20.41
C ASP A 314 -17.13 -22.49 21.26
N THR A 315 -18.33 -22.31 21.81
CA THR A 315 -19.04 -23.35 22.57
C THR A 315 -19.30 -24.59 21.69
N TRP A 316 -19.79 -24.42 20.47
CA TRP A 316 -20.03 -25.52 19.52
C TRP A 316 -18.75 -26.25 19.09
N ALA A 317 -17.66 -25.50 18.88
CA ALA A 317 -16.37 -26.05 18.52
C ALA A 317 -15.81 -27.00 19.61
N GLY A 318 -16.17 -26.78 20.87
CA GLY A 318 -15.81 -27.61 22.01
C GLY A 318 -16.64 -28.89 22.21
N LEU A 319 -17.73 -29.08 21.45
CA LEU A 319 -18.62 -30.25 21.60
C LEU A 319 -18.07 -31.51 20.90
N SER A 320 -18.40 -32.68 21.46
CA SER A 320 -18.16 -33.98 20.80
C SER A 320 -19.14 -34.20 19.64
N PHE A 321 -18.77 -35.03 18.66
CA PHE A 321 -19.56 -35.21 17.43
C PHE A 321 -21.03 -35.60 17.66
N ALA A 322 -21.31 -36.40 18.70
CA ALA A 322 -22.66 -36.87 19.00
C ALA A 322 -23.57 -35.78 19.61
N SER A 323 -23.03 -34.81 20.34
CA SER A 323 -23.83 -33.73 20.96
C SER A 323 -24.02 -32.50 20.07
N LYS A 324 -23.42 -32.47 18.87
CA LYS A 324 -23.54 -31.35 17.92
C LYS A 324 -24.94 -31.21 17.30
N VAL A 325 -25.71 -32.30 17.17
CA VAL A 325 -26.96 -32.27 16.39
C VAL A 325 -28.14 -31.63 17.13
N GLU A 326 -28.28 -31.85 18.44
CA GLU A 326 -29.43 -31.33 19.21
C GLU A 326 -29.32 -29.84 19.54
N GLN A 327 -28.10 -29.32 19.80
CA GLN A 327 -27.93 -27.90 20.14
C GLN A 327 -28.04 -26.94 18.94
N ILE A 328 -27.87 -27.45 17.71
CA ILE A 328 -28.03 -26.67 16.48
C ILE A 328 -29.42 -26.00 16.42
N PHE A 329 -30.49 -26.73 16.75
CA PHE A 329 -31.87 -26.21 16.60
C PHE A 329 -32.23 -25.02 17.51
N ASN A 330 -31.76 -24.99 18.76
CA ASN A 330 -32.18 -23.97 19.74
C ASN A 330 -31.52 -22.59 19.54
N VAL A 331 -30.49 -22.49 18.69
CA VAL A 331 -29.71 -21.25 18.49
C VAL A 331 -29.98 -20.61 17.11
N ILE A 332 -30.71 -21.28 16.22
CA ILE A 332 -30.96 -20.78 14.85
C ILE A 332 -32.09 -19.74 14.81
N GLY A 333 -33.16 -19.92 15.58
CA GLY A 333 -34.43 -19.20 15.39
C GLY A 333 -34.43 -17.68 15.63
N THR A 334 -33.45 -17.15 16.37
CA THR A 334 -33.38 -15.70 16.70
C THR A 334 -31.97 -15.12 16.56
N PRO A 335 -30.89 -15.75 17.05
CA PRO A 335 -29.52 -15.28 16.85
C PRO A 335 -29.13 -15.12 15.38
N GLY A 336 -29.42 -16.11 14.51
CA GLY A 336 -28.95 -16.13 13.11
C GLY A 336 -29.25 -14.85 12.33
N ARG A 337 -30.45 -14.29 12.47
CA ARG A 337 -30.84 -13.03 11.82
C ARG A 337 -30.09 -11.81 12.38
N ILE A 338 -29.83 -11.76 13.69
CA ILE A 338 -29.10 -10.64 14.30
C ILE A 338 -27.63 -10.67 13.84
N VAL A 339 -27.06 -11.87 13.70
CA VAL A 339 -25.69 -12.07 13.18
C VAL A 339 -25.59 -11.73 11.70
N GLY A 340 -26.52 -12.21 10.87
CA GLY A 340 -26.61 -11.85 9.46
C GLY A 340 -26.73 -10.34 9.27
N ASN A 341 -27.53 -9.67 10.11
CA ASN A 341 -27.62 -8.21 10.13
C ASN A 341 -26.30 -7.54 10.54
N ALA A 342 -25.59 -8.03 11.58
CA ALA A 342 -24.33 -7.43 12.02
C ALA A 342 -23.23 -7.55 10.95
N VAL A 343 -23.09 -8.73 10.35
CA VAL A 343 -22.19 -8.96 9.20
C VAL A 343 -22.62 -8.09 8.01
N GLY A 344 -23.93 -8.00 7.74
CA GLY A 344 -24.51 -7.10 6.74
C GLY A 344 -24.14 -5.64 6.96
N THR A 345 -24.22 -5.14 8.20
CA THR A 345 -23.80 -3.77 8.57
C THR A 345 -22.32 -3.54 8.30
N ALA A 346 -21.43 -4.49 8.65
CA ALA A 346 -20.01 -4.36 8.34
C ALA A 346 -19.75 -4.32 6.82
N MET A 347 -20.40 -5.20 6.04
CA MET A 347 -20.20 -5.27 4.59
C MET A 347 -20.81 -4.08 3.84
N GLN A 348 -22.00 -3.62 4.26
CA GLN A 348 -22.62 -2.40 3.76
C GLN A 348 -21.76 -1.19 4.09
N GLY A 349 -21.19 -1.13 5.30
CA GLY A 349 -20.29 -0.06 5.71
C GLY A 349 -19.03 0.04 4.85
N LEU A 350 -18.33 -1.07 4.62
CA LEU A 350 -17.21 -1.11 3.66
C LEU A 350 -17.63 -0.68 2.25
N THR A 351 -18.81 -1.09 1.80
CA THR A 351 -19.35 -0.70 0.49
C THR A 351 -19.59 0.81 0.39
N THR A 352 -20.07 1.46 1.45
CA THR A 352 -20.26 2.91 1.53
C THR A 352 -18.92 3.64 1.59
N LEU A 353 -18.01 3.20 2.46
CA LEU A 353 -16.66 3.78 2.59
C LEU A 353 -15.94 3.78 1.24
N PHE A 354 -15.94 2.65 0.54
CA PHE A 354 -15.35 2.54 -0.79
C PHE A 354 -16.13 3.33 -1.86
N GLY A 355 -17.46 3.41 -1.77
CA GLY A 355 -18.26 4.26 -2.68
C GLY A 355 -17.82 5.73 -2.62
N ASN A 356 -17.74 6.28 -1.42
CA ASN A 356 -17.36 7.68 -1.19
C ASN A 356 -15.96 7.99 -1.74
N SER A 357 -14.98 7.09 -1.60
CA SER A 357 -13.62 7.30 -2.12
C SER A 357 -13.53 7.27 -3.66
N VAL A 358 -14.40 6.49 -4.34
CA VAL A 358 -14.47 6.47 -5.81
C VAL A 358 -15.08 7.75 -6.37
N ASP A 359 -16.15 8.25 -5.76
CA ASP A 359 -16.85 9.46 -6.24
C ASP A 359 -15.94 10.69 -6.18
N ASP A 360 -15.15 10.83 -5.10
CA ASP A 360 -14.13 11.88 -4.94
C ASP A 360 -13.08 11.86 -6.09
N ALA A 361 -12.60 10.67 -6.47
CA ALA A 361 -11.53 10.50 -7.45
C ALA A 361 -11.91 10.92 -8.89
N GLN A 362 -13.21 10.94 -9.21
CA GLN A 362 -13.69 11.33 -10.54
C GLN A 362 -13.56 12.85 -10.80
N THR A 363 -13.38 13.65 -9.76
CA THR A 363 -13.36 15.12 -9.86
C THR A 363 -12.04 15.70 -10.40
N THR A 364 -10.93 14.96 -10.30
CA THR A 364 -9.56 15.50 -10.49
C THR A 364 -9.02 15.40 -11.93
N LEU A 365 -9.84 14.94 -12.89
CA LEU A 365 -9.39 14.52 -14.23
C LEU A 365 -9.40 15.59 -15.33
N GLY A 366 -9.79 16.83 -15.02
CA GLY A 366 -10.10 17.84 -16.04
C GLY A 366 -8.91 18.51 -16.74
N GLU A 367 -7.69 18.42 -16.19
CA GLU A 367 -6.55 19.25 -16.60
C GLU A 367 -5.45 18.49 -17.35
N ASP A 368 -4.85 19.13 -18.35
CA ASP A 368 -3.69 18.62 -19.08
C ASP A 368 -2.44 19.49 -18.80
N PRO A 369 -1.56 19.07 -17.86
CA PRO A 369 -0.33 19.80 -17.54
C PRO A 369 0.59 20.04 -18.73
N ASN A 370 0.50 19.24 -19.80
CA ASN A 370 1.32 19.43 -21.00
C ASN A 370 0.98 20.73 -21.77
N THR A 371 -0.22 21.30 -21.57
CA THR A 371 -0.72 22.43 -22.37
C THR A 371 -1.36 23.56 -21.56
N ASN A 372 -1.82 23.33 -20.32
CA ASN A 372 -2.63 24.30 -19.57
C ASN A 372 -1.83 25.30 -18.70
N GLY A 373 -0.49 25.23 -18.70
CA GLY A 373 0.36 26.08 -17.84
C GLY A 373 0.62 25.50 -16.44
N SER A 374 -0.01 24.38 -16.07
CA SER A 374 0.18 23.74 -14.76
C SER A 374 1.48 22.95 -14.67
N THR A 375 2.04 22.93 -13.46
CA THR A 375 3.15 22.06 -13.05
C THR A 375 2.68 21.03 -12.00
N ASN A 376 1.38 20.73 -11.99
CA ASN A 376 0.73 19.86 -11.01
C ASN A 376 -0.12 18.79 -11.74
N PRO A 377 0.49 17.69 -12.20
CA PRO A 377 -0.25 16.53 -12.69
C PRO A 377 -1.03 15.82 -11.57
N SER A 378 -2.00 14.99 -11.94
CA SER A 378 -2.57 14.00 -11.02
C SER A 378 -1.62 12.82 -10.84
N HIS A 379 -1.76 12.06 -9.74
CA HIS A 379 -1.04 10.80 -9.54
C HIS A 379 -1.28 9.86 -10.74
N SER A 380 -2.55 9.69 -11.15
CA SER A 380 -2.94 8.85 -12.31
C SER A 380 -2.39 9.27 -13.67
N GLN A 381 -1.85 10.49 -13.84
CA GLN A 381 -1.18 10.94 -15.07
C GLN A 381 0.30 10.55 -15.11
N LEU A 382 0.93 10.42 -13.94
CA LEU A 382 2.35 10.05 -13.82
C LEU A 382 2.58 8.60 -13.43
N ALA A 383 1.62 7.94 -12.78
CA ALA A 383 1.77 6.58 -12.27
C ALA A 383 2.24 5.60 -13.35
N LYS A 384 3.40 4.98 -13.10
CA LYS A 384 4.05 3.99 -13.97
C LYS A 384 3.92 2.57 -13.42
N ASP A 385 3.12 2.36 -12.39
CA ASP A 385 3.00 1.10 -11.65
C ASP A 385 2.35 0.00 -12.49
N HIS A 386 1.28 0.34 -13.20
CA HIS A 386 0.56 -0.63 -14.05
C HIS A 386 1.37 -1.00 -15.31
N ALA A 387 1.41 -2.30 -15.62
CA ALA A 387 2.24 -2.87 -16.69
C ALA A 387 1.87 -2.38 -18.10
N GLU A 388 0.64 -1.88 -18.28
CA GLU A 388 0.13 -1.27 -19.51
C GLU A 388 0.84 0.04 -19.87
N HIS A 389 1.36 0.76 -18.87
CA HIS A 389 2.01 2.05 -19.05
C HIS A 389 3.35 1.87 -19.82
N PRO A 390 3.57 2.56 -20.96
CA PRO A 390 4.69 2.27 -21.84
C PRO A 390 6.07 2.51 -21.21
N LEU A 391 6.15 3.30 -20.13
CA LEU A 391 7.40 3.58 -19.42
C LEU A 391 7.60 2.74 -18.15
N HIS A 392 6.65 1.87 -17.79
CA HIS A 392 6.69 1.00 -16.60
C HIS A 392 8.04 0.28 -16.43
N PHE A 393 8.45 -0.50 -17.44
CA PHE A 393 9.69 -1.27 -17.40
C PHE A 393 10.96 -0.40 -17.34
N LEU A 394 10.93 0.84 -17.83
CA LEU A 394 12.06 1.77 -17.71
C LEU A 394 12.14 2.34 -16.30
N ALA A 395 11.01 2.74 -15.73
CA ALA A 395 10.90 3.20 -14.33
C ALA A 395 11.44 2.15 -13.36
N GLY A 396 10.95 0.91 -13.49
CA GLY A 396 11.41 -0.21 -12.67
C GLY A 396 12.91 -0.51 -12.79
N GLN A 397 13.51 -0.40 -13.98
CA GLN A 397 14.96 -0.58 -14.15
C GLN A 397 15.79 0.55 -13.51
N LEU A 398 15.29 1.79 -13.55
CA LEU A 398 15.93 2.94 -12.89
C LEU A 398 15.83 2.80 -11.36
N ALA A 399 14.66 2.45 -10.85
CA ALA A 399 14.42 2.14 -9.44
C ALA A 399 15.32 1.01 -8.93
N GLN A 400 15.35 -0.14 -9.63
CA GLN A 400 16.23 -1.27 -9.27
C GLN A 400 17.71 -0.88 -9.23
N LYS A 401 18.17 0.01 -10.14
CA LYS A 401 19.55 0.52 -10.14
C LYS A 401 19.82 1.41 -8.92
N ALA A 402 18.88 2.28 -8.56
CA ALA A 402 18.99 3.16 -7.39
C ALA A 402 18.95 2.37 -6.07
N VAL A 403 17.96 1.49 -5.90
CA VAL A 403 17.82 0.57 -4.77
C VAL A 403 19.09 -0.25 -4.57
N LEU A 404 19.63 -0.87 -5.63
CA LEU A 404 20.85 -1.69 -5.52
C LEU A 404 22.04 -0.88 -4.96
N HIS A 405 22.22 0.35 -5.46
CA HIS A 405 23.32 1.21 -5.03
C HIS A 405 23.18 1.63 -3.56
N VAL A 406 21.99 2.06 -3.14
CA VAL A 406 21.73 2.47 -1.75
C VAL A 406 21.82 1.27 -0.80
N ALA A 407 21.39 0.09 -1.22
CA ALA A 407 21.55 -1.14 -0.46
C ALA A 407 23.01 -1.61 -0.34
N GLN A 408 23.83 -1.44 -1.38
CA GLN A 408 25.27 -1.67 -1.30
C GLN A 408 25.96 -0.72 -0.31
N ALA A 409 25.56 0.56 -0.30
CA ALA A 409 26.06 1.54 0.66
C ALA A 409 25.62 1.19 2.10
N MET A 410 24.34 0.84 2.31
CA MET A 410 23.82 0.44 3.62
C MET A 410 24.51 -0.81 4.17
N LEU A 411 24.61 -1.86 3.35
CA LEU A 411 25.28 -3.11 3.71
C LEU A 411 26.76 -2.84 4.07
N GLY A 412 27.46 -2.02 3.27
CA GLY A 412 28.83 -1.62 3.56
C GLY A 412 29.02 -0.87 4.88
N GLN A 413 28.05 -0.04 5.29
CA GLN A 413 28.07 0.59 6.63
C GLN A 413 27.84 -0.44 7.74
N TRP A 414 26.86 -1.34 7.57
CA TRP A 414 26.55 -2.38 8.55
C TRP A 414 27.69 -3.38 8.77
N GLU A 415 28.44 -3.71 7.71
CA GLU A 415 29.64 -4.55 7.75
C GLU A 415 30.92 -3.80 8.15
N GLN A 416 30.84 -2.47 8.35
CA GLN A 416 31.98 -1.59 8.64
C GLN A 416 33.09 -1.65 7.57
N LYS A 417 32.73 -1.82 6.30
CA LYS A 417 33.68 -1.89 5.18
C LYS A 417 34.43 -0.55 5.05
N ILE A 418 35.76 -0.62 5.00
CA ILE A 418 36.62 0.56 4.84
C ILE A 418 36.28 1.25 3.52
N GLY A 419 35.94 2.55 3.60
CA GLY A 419 35.55 3.34 2.43
C GLY A 419 34.12 3.10 1.94
N ALA A 420 33.26 2.43 2.71
CA ALA A 420 31.83 2.35 2.41
C ALA A 420 31.22 3.77 2.28
N GLN A 421 30.48 4.00 1.19
CA GLN A 421 29.74 5.24 0.99
C GLN A 421 28.64 5.37 2.05
N ASP A 422 28.34 6.60 2.46
CA ASP A 422 27.18 6.86 3.31
C ASP A 422 25.87 6.64 2.51
N PRO A 423 24.91 5.84 3.01
CA PRO A 423 23.69 5.52 2.27
C PRO A 423 22.80 6.73 2.04
N THR A 424 22.84 7.75 2.91
CA THR A 424 22.06 8.98 2.72
C THR A 424 22.64 9.81 1.58
N GLN A 425 23.97 9.87 1.44
CA GLN A 425 24.63 10.48 0.29
C GLN A 425 24.35 9.68 -1.01
N ALA A 426 24.37 8.35 -0.92
CA ALA A 426 24.04 7.48 -2.05
C ALA A 426 22.59 7.64 -2.51
N ALA A 427 21.63 7.85 -1.60
CA ALA A 427 20.24 8.09 -1.95
C ALA A 427 19.98 9.53 -2.43
N ALA A 428 20.61 10.52 -1.77
CA ALA A 428 20.41 11.95 -2.02
C ALA A 428 20.76 12.41 -3.44
N GLN A 429 21.61 11.68 -4.18
CA GLN A 429 21.98 12.00 -5.56
C GLN A 429 20.84 11.74 -6.56
N TYR A 430 19.94 10.79 -6.28
CA TYR A 430 18.81 10.47 -7.15
C TYR A 430 17.74 11.58 -7.15
N PHE A 431 17.63 12.33 -6.04
CA PHE A 431 16.83 13.56 -5.92
C PHE A 431 17.48 14.74 -6.63
N THR A 432 17.71 14.59 -7.94
CA THR A 432 18.33 15.57 -8.84
C THR A 432 17.59 15.58 -10.17
N HIS A 433 17.44 16.74 -10.80
CA HIS A 433 16.86 16.84 -12.13
C HIS A 433 17.68 16.03 -13.16
N PRO A 434 17.07 15.27 -14.09
CA PRO A 434 17.81 14.37 -14.99
C PRO A 434 18.74 15.11 -15.97
N MET A 435 18.51 16.40 -16.23
CA MET A 435 19.45 17.22 -17.00
C MET A 435 20.75 17.55 -16.24
N ASP A 436 20.75 17.44 -14.91
CA ASP A 436 21.90 17.70 -14.02
C ASP A 436 22.58 16.42 -13.50
N SER A 437 22.23 15.26 -14.05
CA SER A 437 22.79 13.95 -13.67
C SER A 437 22.94 13.05 -14.89
N ASP A 438 23.92 12.15 -14.91
CA ASP A 438 24.28 11.30 -16.07
C ASP A 438 24.20 9.79 -15.81
N TRP A 439 24.03 9.37 -14.55
CA TRP A 439 24.01 7.96 -14.11
C TRP A 439 22.96 7.10 -14.84
N GLN A 440 21.88 7.72 -15.32
CA GLN A 440 20.75 7.11 -16.03
C GLN A 440 20.97 7.04 -17.54
N ASP A 441 21.80 7.92 -18.12
CA ASP A 441 21.83 8.19 -19.57
C ASP A 441 22.09 6.95 -20.42
N ALA A 442 23.06 6.12 -20.01
CA ALA A 442 23.40 4.90 -20.75
C ALA A 442 22.25 3.87 -20.74
N LEU A 443 21.53 3.75 -19.61
CA LEU A 443 20.40 2.83 -19.45
C LEU A 443 19.22 3.32 -20.28
N VAL A 444 18.84 4.60 -20.14
CA VAL A 444 17.72 5.21 -20.87
C VAL A 444 17.96 5.16 -22.38
N ARG A 445 19.18 5.46 -22.85
CA ARG A 445 19.55 5.41 -24.27
C ARG A 445 19.43 4.01 -24.86
N GLU A 446 19.99 2.99 -24.19
CA GLU A 446 19.94 1.62 -24.69
C GLU A 446 18.51 1.04 -24.61
N TRP A 447 17.77 1.36 -23.55
CA TRP A 447 16.36 0.97 -23.45
C TRP A 447 15.52 1.59 -24.56
N ALA A 448 15.64 2.90 -24.81
CA ALA A 448 14.86 3.60 -25.82
C ALA A 448 15.15 3.13 -27.25
N LYS A 449 16.43 2.83 -27.54
CA LYS A 449 16.89 2.21 -28.78
C LYS A 449 16.26 0.82 -29.00
N ASN A 450 16.13 0.01 -27.95
CA ASN A 450 15.56 -1.33 -28.02
C ASN A 450 14.03 -1.35 -27.93
N ASN A 451 13.40 -0.26 -27.49
CA ASN A 451 11.94 -0.14 -27.29
C ASN A 451 11.30 1.04 -28.06
N PRO A 452 11.59 1.26 -29.36
CA PRO A 452 11.10 2.43 -30.09
C PRO A 452 9.56 2.50 -30.16
N GLY A 453 8.89 1.34 -30.13
CA GLY A 453 7.43 1.27 -30.02
C GLY A 453 6.89 1.84 -28.71
N LEU A 454 7.51 1.51 -27.57
CA LEU A 454 7.10 2.04 -26.25
C LEU A 454 7.39 3.54 -26.14
N VAL A 455 8.54 4.00 -26.65
CA VAL A 455 8.86 5.43 -26.72
C VAL A 455 7.80 6.19 -27.54
N LYS A 456 7.34 5.64 -28.68
CA LYS A 456 6.26 6.22 -29.47
C LYS A 456 4.91 6.25 -28.73
N ARG A 457 4.57 5.20 -27.96
CA ARG A 457 3.36 5.20 -27.11
C ARG A 457 3.42 6.33 -26.07
N ALA A 458 4.59 6.60 -25.50
CA ALA A 458 4.81 7.69 -24.55
C ALA A 458 4.73 9.12 -25.15
N THR A 459 4.56 9.28 -26.48
CA THR A 459 4.21 10.57 -27.11
C THR A 459 2.70 10.74 -27.33
N SER A 460 1.90 9.71 -27.03
CA SER A 460 0.48 9.64 -27.41
C SER A 460 -0.43 10.02 -26.24
N LYS A 461 -0.84 11.29 -26.16
CA LYS A 461 -1.70 11.76 -25.06
C LYS A 461 -2.99 10.94 -24.95
N SER A 462 -3.66 10.70 -26.08
CA SER A 462 -4.92 9.93 -26.08
C SER A 462 -4.75 8.48 -25.63
N GLU A 463 -3.55 7.90 -25.79
CA GLU A 463 -3.27 6.55 -25.27
C GLU A 463 -3.01 6.57 -23.77
N LEU A 464 -2.21 7.50 -23.27
CA LEU A 464 -1.94 7.62 -21.83
C LEU A 464 -3.21 8.05 -21.06
N ASP A 465 -4.01 8.96 -21.61
CA ASP A 465 -5.34 9.32 -21.08
C ASP A 465 -6.33 8.14 -21.12
N ASN A 466 -6.15 7.14 -22.01
CA ASN A 466 -6.93 5.91 -21.98
C ASN A 466 -6.47 5.00 -20.84
N ILE A 467 -5.16 4.77 -20.71
CA ILE A 467 -4.55 3.94 -19.66
C ILE A 467 -4.95 4.50 -18.28
N SER A 468 -4.76 5.80 -18.04
CA SER A 468 -5.13 6.47 -16.79
C SER A 468 -6.61 6.29 -16.43
N ARG A 469 -7.51 6.43 -17.42
CA ARG A 469 -8.96 6.19 -17.22
C ARG A 469 -9.30 4.72 -17.01
N ASP A 470 -8.58 3.79 -17.61
CA ASP A 470 -8.83 2.35 -17.43
C ASP A 470 -8.31 1.84 -16.08
N VAL A 471 -7.23 2.43 -15.56
CA VAL A 471 -6.77 2.28 -14.17
C VAL A 471 -7.86 2.73 -13.19
N GLN A 472 -8.39 3.96 -13.34
CA GLN A 472 -9.44 4.47 -12.45
C GLN A 472 -10.76 3.66 -12.55
N LYS A 473 -11.16 3.24 -13.75
CA LYS A 473 -12.28 2.29 -13.91
C LYS A 473 -12.00 0.97 -13.20
N SER A 474 -10.75 0.58 -12.97
CA SER A 474 -10.42 -0.67 -12.28
C SER A 474 -10.68 -0.55 -10.77
N ALA A 475 -10.55 0.64 -10.17
CA ALA A 475 -11.08 0.91 -8.83
C ALA A 475 -12.63 0.76 -8.78
N SER A 476 -13.36 1.32 -9.76
CA SER A 476 -14.81 1.12 -9.87
C SER A 476 -15.19 -0.36 -10.05
N LYS A 477 -14.48 -1.10 -10.91
CA LYS A 477 -14.69 -2.56 -11.09
C LYS A 477 -14.38 -3.35 -9.82
N ALA A 478 -13.36 -2.96 -9.05
CA ALA A 478 -13.04 -3.59 -7.78
C ALA A 478 -14.16 -3.37 -6.76
N LEU A 479 -14.72 -2.16 -6.69
CA LEU A 479 -15.90 -1.84 -5.89
C LEU A 479 -17.14 -2.63 -6.33
N ASP A 480 -17.43 -2.71 -7.64
CA ASP A 480 -18.57 -3.46 -8.15
C ASP A 480 -18.42 -4.98 -7.91
N ARG A 481 -17.20 -5.50 -8.03
CA ARG A 481 -16.86 -6.87 -7.65
C ARG A 481 -17.09 -7.08 -6.15
N PHE A 482 -16.60 -6.20 -5.30
CA PHE A 482 -16.78 -6.23 -3.85
C PHE A 482 -18.27 -6.21 -3.47
N LYS A 483 -19.08 -5.35 -4.10
CA LYS A 483 -20.54 -5.29 -3.94
C LYS A 483 -21.23 -6.61 -4.30
N ASN A 484 -20.85 -7.20 -5.44
CA ASN A 484 -21.43 -8.45 -5.93
C ASN A 484 -21.06 -9.66 -5.06
N GLU A 485 -19.79 -9.76 -4.65
CA GLU A 485 -19.31 -10.81 -3.73
C GLU A 485 -19.93 -10.64 -2.33
N SER A 486 -20.04 -9.40 -1.83
CA SER A 486 -20.76 -9.04 -0.59
C SER A 486 -22.23 -9.48 -0.62
N SER A 487 -22.98 -9.12 -1.66
CA SER A 487 -24.39 -9.53 -1.82
C SER A 487 -24.54 -11.05 -1.89
N THR A 488 -23.67 -11.72 -2.66
CA THR A 488 -23.64 -13.19 -2.78
C THR A 488 -23.31 -13.87 -1.45
N PHE A 489 -22.44 -13.27 -0.65
CA PHE A 489 -22.08 -13.75 0.69
C PHE A 489 -23.22 -13.56 1.69
N LEU A 490 -23.87 -12.38 1.72
CA LEU A 490 -24.99 -12.10 2.62
C LEU A 490 -26.21 -12.98 2.34
N ASN A 491 -26.47 -13.32 1.08
CA ASN A 491 -27.51 -14.29 0.71
C ASN A 491 -27.31 -15.69 1.34
N LYS A 492 -26.08 -16.06 1.75
CA LYS A 492 -25.82 -17.32 2.48
C LYS A 492 -26.29 -17.28 3.95
N PHE A 493 -26.55 -16.09 4.49
CA PHE A 493 -27.09 -15.88 5.84
C PHE A 493 -28.61 -15.72 5.87
N ASP A 494 -29.28 -15.75 4.71
CA ASP A 494 -30.74 -15.78 4.60
C ASP A 494 -31.30 -17.18 4.93
N ILE A 495 -31.08 -17.56 6.18
CA ILE A 495 -31.40 -18.88 6.74
C ILE A 495 -32.91 -18.98 6.95
N ASN A 496 -33.57 -19.70 6.05
CA ASN A 496 -35.01 -19.93 6.09
C ASN A 496 -35.39 -21.35 6.54
N SER A 497 -34.42 -22.26 6.66
CA SER A 497 -34.61 -23.65 7.09
C SER A 497 -33.38 -24.26 7.78
N ALA A 498 -33.60 -25.38 8.49
CA ALA A 498 -32.51 -26.17 9.07
C ALA A 498 -31.54 -26.77 8.01
N LYS A 499 -32.00 -26.91 6.76
CA LYS A 499 -31.17 -27.35 5.63
C LYS A 499 -30.17 -26.27 5.24
N ASP A 500 -30.58 -25.00 5.28
CA ASP A 500 -29.70 -23.87 4.92
C ASP A 500 -28.57 -23.71 5.95
N VAL A 501 -28.86 -23.96 7.23
CA VAL A 501 -27.82 -24.02 8.28
C VAL A 501 -26.88 -25.21 8.10
N TRP A 502 -27.42 -26.38 7.75
CA TRP A 502 -26.60 -27.55 7.45
C TRP A 502 -25.64 -27.29 6.29
N ASN A 503 -26.13 -26.65 5.23
CA ASN A 503 -25.35 -26.21 4.08
C ASN A 503 -24.27 -25.18 4.47
N LEU A 504 -24.63 -24.16 5.27
CA LEU A 504 -23.70 -23.15 5.79
C LEU A 504 -22.59 -23.73 6.67
N ILE A 505 -22.91 -24.72 7.53
CA ILE A 505 -21.94 -25.39 8.41
C ILE A 505 -21.03 -26.36 7.64
N THR A 506 -21.55 -27.03 6.60
CA THR A 506 -20.81 -28.08 5.87
C THR A 506 -20.19 -27.63 4.55
N GLY A 507 -20.43 -26.40 4.12
CA GLY A 507 -19.91 -25.86 2.85
C GLY A 507 -20.51 -26.54 1.60
N LYS A 508 -21.80 -26.92 1.66
CA LYS A 508 -22.51 -27.70 0.63
C LYS A 508 -23.74 -26.98 0.06
#